data_AF-A0A818FZY6-F1
#
_entry.id   AF-A0A818FZY6-F1
#
_cell.length_a   1.000
_cell.length_b   1.000
_cell.length_c   1.000
_cell.angle_alpha   90.00
_cell.angle_beta   90.00
_cell.angle_gamma   90.00
#
_symmetry.space_group_name_H-M   'P 1'
#
loop_
_entity.id
_entity.type
_entity.pdbx_description
1 polymer ?
#
loop_
_entity_poly.entity_id
_entity_poly.type
_entity_poly.pdbx_seq_one_letter_code
_entity_poly.pdbx_strand_id
1 'polypeptide(L)'
;MKRIHLDAEDLALGHVMAQSKRNREQLIDHSYNRFMGYGDIEGLPTWFIEEEKQHCRASLPVTKELVERYKAKMKEIDQRPTKKVAEAKARKKRRELRKLEKVKKKAEPLLENADLDDKERNKQIKDLYRKYGVIGQKKPNVKYVVAKKSQRGAARPSGAKGPYKVVDKRLKKDKRAAKQRNKFNKNKQSNRKGHKQQKSSKNNNRKNRT
;
A
#
# COMPACT_ATOMS: atom_id res chain seq x y z
N MET A 1 15.65 1.09 37.65
CA MET A 1 15.27 2.47 37.25
C MET A 1 13.84 2.47 36.71
N LYS A 2 12.92 3.24 37.33
CA LYS A 2 11.58 3.45 36.77
C LYS A 2 11.71 4.25 35.48
N ARG A 3 11.05 3.82 34.40
CA ARG A 3 10.97 4.61 33.16
C ARG A 3 9.98 5.75 33.39
N ILE A 4 10.49 6.98 33.39
CA ILE A 4 9.66 8.18 33.47
C ILE A 4 9.05 8.41 32.08
N HIS A 5 7.73 8.58 32.03
CA HIS A 5 7.04 9.02 30.81
C HIS A 5 7.09 10.54 30.76
N LEU A 6 7.59 11.10 29.66
CA LEU A 6 7.65 12.53 29.43
C LEU A 6 6.49 12.94 28.54
N ASP A 7 5.80 14.01 28.91
CA ASP A 7 4.77 14.60 28.07
C ASP A 7 5.40 15.33 26.87
N ALA A 8 4.58 15.67 25.88
CA ALA A 8 5.04 16.39 24.69
C ALA A 8 5.67 17.76 25.03
N GLU A 9 5.22 18.39 26.11
CA GLU A 9 5.74 19.66 26.62
C GLU A 9 7.13 19.47 27.25
N ASP A 10 7.32 18.41 28.02
CA ASP A 10 8.62 18.05 28.60
C ASP A 10 9.65 17.68 27.52
N LEU A 11 9.21 16.95 26.48
CA LEU A 11 10.06 16.64 25.33
C LEU A 11 10.46 17.90 24.57
N ALA A 12 9.57 18.88 24.48
CA ALA A 12 9.86 20.17 23.84
C ALA A 12 10.84 21.01 24.69
N LEU A 13 10.68 21.03 26.01
CA LEU A 13 11.64 21.65 26.93
C LEU A 13 13.02 20.98 26.86
N GLY A 14 13.05 19.65 26.85
CA GLY A 14 14.29 18.89 26.67
C GLY A 14 14.99 19.20 25.35
N HIS A 15 14.23 19.43 24.27
CA HIS A 15 14.79 19.87 22.98
C HIS A 15 15.46 21.24 23.08
N VAL A 16 14.79 22.22 23.70
CA VAL A 16 15.33 23.57 23.91
C VAL A 16 16.59 23.53 24.80
N MET A 17 16.57 22.72 25.86
CA MET A 17 17.70 22.54 26.77
C MET A 17 18.90 21.86 26.12
N ALA A 18 18.67 20.99 25.13
CA ALA A 18 19.71 20.32 24.36
C ALA A 18 20.32 21.21 23.27
N GLN A 19 19.56 22.20 22.77
CA GLN A 19 19.98 23.05 21.65
C GLN A 19 21.15 23.97 22.01
N SER A 20 21.16 24.60 23.19
CA SER A 20 22.25 25.49 23.59
C SER A 20 22.36 25.63 25.11
N LYS A 21 23.57 26.00 25.58
CA LYS A 21 23.81 26.32 27.00
C LYS A 21 23.03 27.57 27.44
N ARG A 22 22.96 28.60 26.59
CA ARG A 22 22.21 29.83 26.87
C ARG A 22 20.72 29.58 27.05
N ASN A 23 20.13 28.71 26.21
CA ASN A 23 18.71 28.35 26.34
C ASN A 23 18.44 27.60 27.63
N ARG A 24 19.40 26.78 28.11
CA ARG A 24 19.32 26.13 29.41
C ARG A 24 19.35 27.13 30.55
N GLU A 25 20.24 28.11 30.51
CA GLU A 25 20.31 29.19 31.52
C GLU A 25 19.01 29.99 31.54
N GLN A 26 18.47 30.36 30.37
CA GLN A 26 17.17 31.03 30.27
C GLN A 26 16.02 30.19 30.84
N LEU A 27 16.04 28.87 30.67
CA LEU A 27 15.06 27.98 31.27
C LEU A 27 15.15 27.96 32.81
N ILE A 28 16.36 28.03 33.36
CA ILE A 28 16.58 28.16 34.80
C ILE A 28 16.02 29.50 35.30
N ASP A 29 16.29 30.59 34.58
CA ASP A 29 15.75 31.92 34.93
C ASP A 29 14.20 31.90 34.89
N HIS A 30 13.61 31.27 33.87
CA HIS A 30 12.16 31.09 33.76
C HIS A 30 11.56 30.16 34.82
N SER A 31 12.37 29.29 35.45
CA SER A 31 11.88 28.47 36.55
C SER A 31 11.52 29.32 37.77
N TYR A 32 12.17 30.49 37.94
CA TYR A 32 11.84 31.51 38.93
C TYR A 32 10.53 32.23 38.61
N ASN A 33 9.43 31.69 39.11
CA ASN A 33 8.07 32.20 38.89
C ASN A 33 7.31 32.43 40.21
N ARG A 34 6.17 33.14 40.12
CA ARG A 34 5.28 33.45 41.25
C ARG A 34 4.88 32.21 42.07
N PHE A 35 4.82 31.05 41.42
CA PHE A 35 4.31 29.81 42.01
C PHE A 35 5.42 28.94 42.64
N MET A 36 6.67 29.40 42.72
CA MET A 36 7.74 28.66 43.40
C MET A 36 7.62 28.59 44.92
N GLY A 37 6.91 29.54 45.55
CA GLY A 37 6.86 29.69 47.01
C GLY A 37 5.90 28.74 47.73
N TYR A 38 5.11 27.93 47.01
CA TYR A 38 4.10 27.02 47.57
C TYR A 38 4.69 25.64 47.96
N GLY A 39 5.94 25.63 48.45
CA GLY A 39 6.80 24.44 48.56
C GLY A 39 6.40 23.38 49.58
N ASP A 40 5.57 23.70 50.58
CA ASP A 40 5.12 22.73 51.59
C ASP A 40 3.84 22.02 51.14
N ILE A 41 4.01 21.08 50.21
CA ILE A 41 2.95 20.17 49.76
C ILE A 41 2.69 19.07 50.82
N GLU A 42 3.64 18.87 51.73
CA GLU A 42 3.56 17.88 52.81
C GLU A 42 2.62 18.35 53.92
N GLY A 43 1.39 17.80 53.94
CA GLY A 43 0.39 18.07 54.97
C GLY A 43 -0.91 18.69 54.46
N LEU A 44 -0.99 19.07 53.18
CA LEU A 44 -2.19 19.65 52.60
C LEU A 44 -3.16 18.58 52.08
N PRO A 45 -4.49 18.83 52.15
CA PRO A 45 -5.49 17.96 51.56
C PRO A 45 -5.29 17.75 50.06
N THR A 46 -5.56 16.55 49.57
CA THR A 46 -5.40 16.21 48.15
C THR A 46 -6.27 17.07 47.22
N TRP A 47 -7.48 17.44 47.66
CA TRP A 47 -8.38 18.29 46.87
C TRP A 47 -7.79 19.69 46.62
N PHE A 48 -7.09 20.25 47.62
CA PHE A 48 -6.44 21.56 47.49
C PHE A 48 -5.26 21.50 46.53
N ILE A 49 -4.44 20.44 46.62
CA ILE A 49 -3.29 20.22 45.74
C ILE A 49 -3.73 20.03 44.28
N GLU A 50 -4.82 19.31 44.05
CA GLU A 50 -5.37 19.10 42.71
C GLU A 50 -5.92 20.39 42.09
N GLU A 51 -6.61 21.20 42.87
CA GLU A 51 -7.11 22.52 42.46
C GLU A 51 -5.95 23.48 42.16
N GLU A 52 -4.95 23.54 43.04
CA GLU A 52 -3.77 24.38 42.85
C GLU A 52 -2.99 23.99 41.58
N LYS A 53 -2.80 22.68 41.31
CA LYS A 53 -2.15 22.21 40.07
C LYS A 53 -2.89 22.60 38.79
N GLN A 54 -4.19 22.85 38.86
CA GLN A 54 -4.97 23.30 37.71
C GLN A 54 -4.80 24.80 37.47
N HIS A 55 -4.80 25.60 38.54
CA HIS A 55 -4.80 27.07 38.45
C HIS A 55 -3.40 27.70 38.50
N CYS A 56 -2.44 27.09 39.18
CA CYS A 56 -1.06 27.56 39.33
C CYS A 56 -0.15 26.95 38.25
N ARG A 57 -0.41 27.26 36.97
CA ARG A 57 0.44 26.83 35.84
C ARG A 57 1.19 28.01 35.23
N ALA A 58 2.52 27.97 35.33
CA ALA A 58 3.37 28.91 34.61
C ALA A 58 3.38 28.60 33.11
N SER A 59 3.35 29.64 32.27
CA SER A 59 3.52 29.46 30.82
C SER A 59 4.95 29.03 30.51
N LEU A 60 5.11 27.89 29.85
CA LEU A 60 6.43 27.40 29.44
C LEU A 60 7.02 28.31 28.34
N PRO A 61 8.32 28.67 28.42
CA PRO A 61 9.00 29.48 27.40
C PRO A 61 9.37 28.63 26.18
N VAL A 62 8.37 27.99 25.56
CA VAL A 62 8.54 27.10 24.41
C VAL A 62 7.54 27.50 23.32
N THR A 63 7.96 27.38 22.07
CA THR A 63 7.06 27.64 20.93
C THR A 63 5.95 26.60 20.86
N LYS A 64 4.71 27.07 20.64
CA LYS A 64 3.54 26.20 20.49
C LYS A 64 3.72 25.19 19.35
N GLU A 65 4.37 25.61 18.27
CA GLU A 65 4.70 24.77 17.12
C GLU A 65 5.58 23.56 17.49
N LEU A 66 6.56 23.77 18.37
CA LEU A 66 7.45 22.69 18.80
C LEU A 66 6.69 21.66 19.64
N VAL A 67 5.83 22.13 20.55
CA VAL A 67 4.96 21.26 21.34
C VAL A 67 4.01 20.46 20.44
N GLU A 68 3.39 21.12 19.46
CA GLU A 68 2.49 20.47 18.52
C GLU A 68 3.20 19.42 17.66
N ARG A 69 4.45 19.68 17.25
CA ARG A 69 5.28 18.70 16.56
C ARG A 69 5.50 17.44 17.39
N TYR A 70 5.78 17.57 18.68
CA TYR A 70 5.93 16.41 19.56
C TYR A 70 4.59 15.71 19.83
N LYS A 71 3.49 16.44 20.01
CA LYS A 71 2.13 15.87 20.10
C LYS A 71 1.77 15.06 18.85
N ALA A 72 2.06 15.59 17.66
CA ALA A 72 1.85 14.89 16.39
C ALA A 72 2.70 13.61 16.31
N LYS A 73 3.96 13.66 16.75
CA LYS A 73 4.86 12.49 16.78
C LYS A 73 4.34 11.39 17.71
N MET A 74 3.89 11.73 18.93
CA MET A 74 3.33 10.74 19.85
C MET A 74 2.04 10.14 19.28
N LYS A 75 1.17 10.98 18.71
CA LYS A 75 -0.05 10.54 18.04
C LYS A 75 0.23 9.60 16.86
N GLU A 76 1.28 9.84 16.07
CA GLU A 76 1.68 8.94 14.97
C GLU A 76 2.08 7.56 15.48
N ILE A 77 2.84 7.50 16.57
CA ILE A 77 3.26 6.25 17.22
C ILE A 77 2.03 5.50 17.72
N ASP A 78 1.11 6.18 18.39
CA ASP A 78 -0.11 5.60 18.95
C ASP A 78 -1.11 5.16 17.88
N GLN A 79 -1.26 5.93 16.80
CA GLN A 79 -2.11 5.60 15.66
C GLN A 79 -1.68 4.31 14.95
N ARG A 80 -0.40 3.96 15.02
CA ARG A 80 0.18 2.75 14.40
C ARG A 80 0.77 1.84 15.46
N PRO A 81 -0.04 1.27 16.37
CA PRO A 81 0.49 0.47 17.44
C PRO A 81 1.14 -0.80 16.86
N THR A 82 2.36 -1.09 17.31
CA THR A 82 3.22 -2.16 16.77
C THR A 82 2.50 -3.50 16.70
N LYS A 83 1.69 -3.82 17.72
CA LYS A 83 0.81 -4.99 17.77
C LYS A 83 -0.17 -5.05 16.59
N LYS A 84 -0.87 -3.96 16.27
CA LYS A 84 -1.84 -3.92 15.16
C LYS A 84 -1.14 -3.95 13.80
N VAL A 85 0.04 -3.35 13.68
CA VAL A 85 0.87 -3.44 12.46
C VAL A 85 1.31 -4.88 12.22
N ALA A 86 1.80 -5.57 13.26
CA ALA A 86 2.17 -6.97 13.19
C ALA A 86 0.97 -7.87 12.85
N GLU A 87 -0.18 -7.65 13.49
CA GLU A 87 -1.41 -8.39 13.23
C GLU A 87 -1.91 -8.16 11.79
N ALA A 88 -1.83 -6.93 11.28
CA ALA A 88 -2.17 -6.61 9.90
C ALA A 88 -1.25 -7.30 8.89
N LYS A 89 0.08 -7.32 9.15
CA LYS A 89 1.06 -8.06 8.34
C LYS A 89 0.75 -9.57 8.36
N ALA A 90 0.49 -10.14 9.54
CA ALA A 90 0.12 -11.55 9.69
C ALA A 90 -1.19 -11.89 8.95
N ARG A 91 -2.21 -11.04 9.03
CA ARG A 91 -3.46 -11.20 8.25
C ARG A 91 -3.21 -11.16 6.75
N LYS A 92 -2.36 -10.25 6.26
CA LYS A 92 -2.00 -10.20 4.83
C LYS A 92 -1.28 -11.48 4.39
N LYS A 93 -0.25 -11.90 5.12
CA LYS A 93 0.48 -13.16 4.87
C LYS A 93 -0.46 -14.37 4.86
N ARG A 94 -1.35 -14.47 5.85
CA ARG A 94 -2.36 -15.55 5.93
C ARG A 94 -3.32 -15.55 4.74
N ARG A 95 -3.73 -14.38 4.24
CA ARG A 95 -4.59 -14.27 3.04
C ARG A 95 -3.86 -14.75 1.79
N GLU A 96 -2.56 -14.48 1.68
CA GLU A 96 -1.73 -14.93 0.55
C GLU A 96 -1.48 -16.44 0.59
N LEU A 97 -1.11 -16.98 1.75
CA LEU A 97 -0.95 -18.42 1.95
C LEU A 97 -2.23 -19.20 1.64
N ARG A 98 -3.39 -18.74 2.14
CA ARG A 98 -4.69 -19.33 1.81
C ARG A 98 -5.02 -19.32 0.31
N LYS A 99 -4.53 -18.33 -0.46
CA LYS A 99 -4.72 -18.32 -1.93
C LYS A 99 -3.83 -19.38 -2.57
N LEU A 100 -2.58 -19.50 -2.13
CA LEU A 100 -1.64 -20.51 -2.64
C LEU A 100 -2.14 -21.92 -2.33
N GLU A 101 -2.61 -22.19 -1.12
CA GLU A 101 -3.23 -23.46 -0.73
C GLU A 101 -4.44 -23.79 -1.63
N LYS A 102 -5.31 -22.82 -1.91
CA LYS A 102 -6.44 -23.00 -2.83
C LYS A 102 -6.01 -23.31 -4.25
N VAL A 103 -4.90 -22.74 -4.72
CA VAL A 103 -4.35 -23.04 -6.05
C VAL A 103 -3.75 -24.44 -6.06
N LYS A 104 -2.96 -24.81 -5.05
CA LYS A 104 -2.37 -26.15 -4.92
C LYS A 104 -3.43 -27.24 -4.95
N LYS A 105 -4.45 -27.15 -4.07
CA LYS A 105 -5.58 -28.08 -4.01
C LYS A 105 -6.36 -28.22 -5.33
N LYS A 106 -6.35 -27.19 -6.18
CA LYS A 106 -7.01 -27.23 -7.50
C LYS A 106 -6.09 -27.65 -8.64
N ALA A 107 -4.78 -27.54 -8.45
CA ALA A 107 -3.79 -27.96 -9.41
C ALA A 107 -3.46 -29.46 -9.28
N GLU A 108 -3.50 -30.01 -8.06
CA GLU A 108 -3.30 -31.44 -7.78
C GLU A 108 -4.15 -32.37 -8.66
N PRO A 109 -5.49 -32.25 -8.72
CA PRO A 109 -6.30 -33.13 -9.58
C PRO A 109 -6.02 -32.94 -11.07
N LEU A 110 -5.64 -31.72 -11.51
CA LEU A 110 -5.27 -31.48 -12.91
C LEU A 110 -3.93 -32.13 -13.26
N LEU A 111 -3.06 -32.33 -12.28
CA LEU A 111 -1.79 -33.04 -12.47
C LEU A 111 -1.99 -34.55 -12.59
N GLU A 112 -2.91 -35.09 -11.81
CA GLU A 112 -3.23 -36.52 -11.76
C GLU A 112 -4.02 -36.99 -12.99
N ASN A 113 -4.78 -36.11 -13.63
CA ASN A 113 -5.50 -36.41 -14.87
C ASN A 113 -4.53 -36.73 -16.03
N ALA A 114 -4.35 -38.02 -16.32
CA ALA A 114 -3.48 -38.54 -17.37
C ALA A 114 -4.03 -38.33 -18.81
N ASP A 115 -5.33 -38.07 -18.95
CA ASP A 115 -6.01 -37.94 -20.26
C ASP A 115 -5.70 -36.62 -21.00
N LEU A 116 -5.10 -35.64 -20.31
CA LEU A 116 -4.78 -34.33 -20.87
C LEU A 116 -3.32 -34.25 -21.32
N ASP A 117 -3.09 -33.69 -22.52
CA ASP A 117 -1.76 -33.33 -23.01
C ASP A 117 -1.06 -32.35 -22.05
N ASP A 118 0.25 -32.54 -21.85
CA ASP A 118 1.06 -31.77 -20.91
C ASP A 118 1.03 -30.27 -21.21
N LYS A 119 0.91 -29.88 -22.48
CA LYS A 119 0.79 -28.45 -22.86
C LYS A 119 -0.53 -27.85 -22.42
N GLU A 120 -1.62 -28.61 -22.46
CA GLU A 120 -2.95 -28.16 -22.06
C GLU A 120 -3.07 -28.12 -20.54
N ARG A 121 -2.57 -29.15 -19.86
CA ARG A 121 -2.41 -29.20 -18.40
C ARG A 121 -1.68 -27.97 -17.87
N ASN A 122 -0.53 -27.64 -18.46
CA ASN A 122 0.26 -26.46 -18.09
C ASN A 122 -0.46 -25.13 -18.33
N LYS A 123 -1.29 -25.03 -19.39
CA LYS A 123 -2.11 -23.83 -19.63
C LYS A 123 -3.19 -23.68 -18.57
N GLN A 124 -3.89 -24.77 -18.24
CA GLN A 124 -4.94 -24.76 -17.22
C GLN A 124 -4.38 -24.41 -15.84
N ILE A 125 -3.22 -24.96 -15.47
CA ILE A 125 -2.52 -24.58 -14.24
C ILE A 125 -2.19 -23.09 -14.25
N LYS A 126 -1.56 -22.57 -15.32
CA LYS A 126 -1.26 -21.12 -15.45
C LYS A 126 -2.50 -20.24 -15.32
N ASP A 127 -3.63 -20.68 -15.86
CA ASP A 127 -4.89 -19.95 -15.75
C ASP A 127 -5.49 -19.99 -14.34
N LEU A 128 -5.33 -21.10 -13.59
CA LEU A 128 -5.65 -21.14 -12.16
C LEU A 128 -4.82 -20.12 -11.37
N TYR A 129 -3.50 -20.10 -11.54
CA TYR A 129 -2.63 -19.13 -10.87
C TYR A 129 -3.02 -17.68 -11.19
N ARG A 130 -3.42 -17.40 -12.44
CA ARG A 130 -3.91 -16.09 -12.87
C ARG A 130 -5.28 -15.75 -12.27
N LYS A 131 -6.20 -16.71 -12.21
CA LYS A 131 -7.55 -16.53 -11.63
C LYS A 131 -7.48 -16.19 -10.14
N TYR A 132 -6.57 -16.82 -9.41
CA TYR A 132 -6.33 -16.53 -7.99
C TYR A 132 -5.47 -15.27 -7.76
N GLY A 133 -4.91 -14.69 -8.82
CA GLY A 133 -4.08 -13.48 -8.77
C GLY A 133 -2.74 -13.73 -8.07
N VAL A 134 -2.23 -14.96 -8.16
CA VAL A 134 -0.87 -15.31 -7.72
C VAL A 134 0.14 -14.90 -8.79
N ILE A 135 -0.23 -15.05 -10.07
CA ILE A 135 0.59 -14.64 -11.22
C ILE A 135 -0.14 -13.53 -11.99
N GLY A 136 0.47 -12.34 -11.99
CA GLY A 136 -0.02 -11.15 -12.69
C GLY A 136 -1.10 -10.37 -11.93
N GLN A 137 -1.33 -9.13 -12.38
CA GLN A 137 -2.34 -8.25 -11.80
C GLN A 137 -3.75 -8.78 -12.06
N LYS A 138 -4.62 -8.74 -11.05
CA LYS A 138 -6.04 -9.09 -11.21
C LYS A 138 -6.65 -8.15 -12.25
N LYS A 139 -7.23 -8.72 -13.32
CA LYS A 139 -7.94 -7.92 -14.31
C LYS A 139 -9.14 -7.25 -13.61
N PRO A 140 -9.31 -5.92 -13.72
CA PRO A 140 -10.48 -5.26 -13.15
C PRO A 140 -11.75 -5.80 -13.82
N ASN A 141 -12.79 -6.03 -13.01
CA ASN A 141 -14.11 -6.43 -13.49
C ASN A 141 -14.78 -5.21 -14.13
N VAL A 142 -14.46 -4.94 -15.40
CA VAL A 142 -15.01 -3.80 -16.15
C VAL A 142 -16.39 -4.20 -16.72
N LYS A 143 -17.44 -3.51 -16.29
CA LYS A 143 -18.79 -3.70 -16.86
C LYS A 143 -18.87 -3.05 -18.23
N TYR A 144 -19.27 -3.81 -19.24
CA TYR A 144 -19.49 -3.27 -20.59
C TYR A 144 -20.93 -2.76 -20.70
N VAL A 145 -21.10 -1.48 -21.06
CA VAL A 145 -22.41 -0.85 -21.25
C VAL A 145 -22.53 -0.41 -22.70
N VAL A 146 -23.64 -0.72 -23.36
CA VAL A 146 -23.87 -0.29 -24.75
C VAL A 146 -24.40 1.14 -24.76
N ALA A 147 -23.77 2.03 -25.53
CA ALA A 147 -24.24 3.41 -25.68
C ALA A 147 -25.57 3.45 -26.47
N LYS A 148 -26.67 3.80 -25.79
CA LYS A 148 -27.96 4.08 -26.42
C LYS A 148 -28.13 5.59 -26.62
N LYS A 149 -28.94 6.02 -27.61
CA LYS A 149 -29.14 7.44 -27.95
C LYS A 149 -29.63 8.28 -26.76
N SER A 150 -30.50 7.72 -25.92
CA SER A 150 -31.01 8.33 -24.68
C SER A 150 -29.94 8.56 -23.59
N GLN A 151 -28.82 7.83 -23.63
CA GLN A 151 -27.74 7.96 -22.64
C GLN A 151 -26.54 8.79 -23.16
N ARG A 152 -26.69 9.46 -24.31
CA ARG A 152 -25.68 10.39 -24.82
C ARG A 152 -25.67 11.64 -23.94
N GLY A 153 -24.53 11.93 -23.30
CA GLY A 153 -24.34 13.10 -22.42
C GLY A 153 -24.44 12.82 -20.92
N ALA A 154 -24.91 11.64 -20.51
CA ALA A 154 -24.88 11.25 -19.10
C ALA A 154 -23.45 10.93 -18.65
N ALA A 155 -22.96 11.58 -17.59
CA ALA A 155 -21.61 11.36 -17.03
C ALA A 155 -21.39 9.92 -16.54
N ARG A 156 -22.47 9.22 -16.13
CA ARG A 156 -22.46 7.79 -15.80
C ARG A 156 -23.74 7.09 -16.26
N PRO A 157 -23.64 5.90 -16.88
CA PRO A 157 -24.83 5.12 -17.23
C PRO A 157 -25.48 4.52 -15.98
N SER A 158 -26.82 4.51 -15.96
CA SER A 158 -27.60 3.91 -14.87
C SER A 158 -27.25 2.42 -14.70
N GLY A 159 -27.05 2.00 -13.44
CA GLY A 159 -26.74 0.61 -13.10
C GLY A 159 -25.29 0.17 -13.24
N ALA A 160 -24.34 1.07 -13.55
CA ALA A 160 -22.91 0.79 -13.51
C ALA A 160 -22.28 1.24 -12.18
N LYS A 161 -22.20 0.33 -11.21
CA LYS A 161 -21.40 0.52 -9.98
C LYS A 161 -19.97 0.01 -10.24
N GLY A 162 -18.98 0.91 -10.29
CA GLY A 162 -17.56 0.59 -10.52
C GLY A 162 -17.01 0.96 -11.90
N PRO A 163 -15.80 0.48 -12.26
CA PRO A 163 -15.19 0.76 -13.56
C PRO A 163 -16.04 0.16 -14.68
N TYR A 164 -16.40 1.00 -15.65
CA TYR A 164 -17.22 0.60 -16.78
C TYR A 164 -16.56 1.04 -18.08
N LYS A 165 -16.88 0.31 -19.17
CA LYS A 165 -16.47 0.68 -20.51
C LYS A 165 -17.69 0.78 -21.38
N VAL A 166 -17.97 1.99 -21.85
CA VAL A 166 -19.01 2.22 -22.85
C VAL A 166 -18.53 1.63 -24.18
N VAL A 167 -19.41 0.86 -24.81
CA VAL A 167 -19.17 0.22 -26.11
C VAL A 167 -20.24 0.70 -27.07
N ASP A 168 -19.82 1.19 -28.23
CA ASP A 168 -20.70 1.51 -29.35
C ASP A 168 -20.35 0.63 -30.57
N LYS A 169 -21.15 0.75 -31.64
CA LYS A 169 -20.96 -0.02 -32.87
C LYS A 169 -19.62 0.32 -33.55
N ARG A 170 -19.19 1.59 -33.50
CA ARG A 170 -17.94 2.06 -34.12
C ARG A 170 -16.71 1.47 -33.40
N LEU A 171 -16.65 1.57 -32.07
CA LEU A 171 -15.60 0.96 -31.26
C LEU A 171 -15.51 -0.56 -31.46
N LYS A 172 -16.64 -1.24 -31.65
CA LYS A 172 -16.66 -2.68 -31.99
C LYS A 172 -16.00 -2.94 -33.34
N LYS A 173 -16.30 -2.13 -34.36
CA LYS A 173 -15.70 -2.23 -35.70
C LYS A 173 -14.20 -1.96 -35.66
N ASP A 174 -13.77 -0.89 -35.00
CA ASP A 174 -12.37 -0.50 -34.92
C ASP A 174 -11.53 -1.54 -34.17
N LYS A 175 -12.03 -2.05 -33.04
CA LYS A 175 -11.36 -3.14 -32.31
C LYS A 175 -11.31 -4.44 -33.10
N ARG A 176 -12.34 -4.74 -33.91
CA ARG A 176 -12.34 -5.93 -34.77
C ARG A 176 -11.26 -5.81 -35.84
N ALA A 177 -11.19 -4.67 -36.53
CA ALA A 177 -10.15 -4.39 -37.51
C ALA A 177 -8.74 -4.45 -36.89
N ALA A 178 -8.54 -3.81 -35.73
CA ALA A 178 -7.28 -3.86 -34.99
C ALA A 178 -6.87 -5.29 -34.60
N LYS A 179 -7.83 -6.12 -34.14
CA LYS A 179 -7.56 -7.54 -33.83
C LYS A 179 -7.13 -8.33 -35.04
N GLN A 180 -7.77 -8.14 -36.20
CA GLN A 180 -7.38 -8.81 -37.44
C GLN A 180 -5.98 -8.39 -37.90
N ARG A 181 -5.68 -7.09 -37.86
CA ARG A 181 -4.34 -6.57 -38.17
C ARG A 181 -3.27 -7.15 -37.24
N ASN A 182 -3.56 -7.25 -35.94
CA ASN A 182 -2.64 -7.84 -34.97
C ASN A 182 -2.41 -9.34 -35.20
N LYS A 183 -3.45 -10.10 -35.57
CA LYS A 183 -3.29 -11.51 -35.96
C LYS A 183 -2.42 -11.65 -37.20
N PHE A 184 -2.69 -10.85 -38.23
CA PHE A 184 -1.88 -10.84 -39.45
C PHE A 184 -0.41 -10.52 -39.16
N ASN A 185 -0.15 -9.48 -38.37
CA ASN A 185 1.21 -9.10 -37.97
C ASN A 185 1.91 -10.21 -37.16
N LYS A 186 1.19 -10.87 -36.25
CA LYS A 186 1.73 -12.00 -35.46
C LYS A 186 2.12 -13.18 -36.35
N ASN A 187 1.29 -13.53 -37.34
CA ASN A 187 1.58 -14.57 -38.33
C ASN A 187 2.76 -14.19 -39.24
N LYS A 188 2.85 -12.93 -39.65
CA LYS A 188 4.00 -12.43 -40.42
C LYS A 188 5.30 -12.51 -39.61
N GLN A 189 5.23 -12.25 -38.30
CA GLN A 189 6.38 -12.31 -37.41
C GLN A 189 6.80 -13.75 -37.08
N SER A 190 5.86 -14.70 -36.95
CA SER A 190 6.19 -16.13 -36.82
C SER A 190 6.78 -16.69 -38.10
N ASN A 191 6.26 -16.34 -39.28
CA ASN A 191 6.83 -16.75 -40.57
C ASN A 191 8.23 -16.16 -40.79
N ARG A 192 8.46 -14.90 -40.40
CA ARG A 192 9.81 -14.32 -40.43
C ARG A 192 10.81 -15.04 -39.52
N LYS A 193 10.38 -15.49 -38.33
CA LYS A 193 11.24 -16.27 -37.42
C LYS A 193 11.55 -17.66 -37.97
N GLY A 194 10.56 -18.37 -38.53
CA GLY A 194 10.76 -19.66 -39.19
C GLY A 194 11.70 -19.57 -40.40
N HIS A 195 11.56 -18.52 -41.22
CA HIS A 195 12.43 -18.31 -42.37
C HIS A 195 13.87 -17.94 -41.99
N LYS A 196 14.07 -17.24 -40.85
CA LYS A 196 15.42 -16.93 -40.32
C LYS A 196 16.12 -18.18 -39.79
N GLN A 197 15.40 -19.09 -39.12
CA GLN A 197 15.93 -20.36 -38.63
C GLN A 197 16.28 -21.33 -39.78
N GLN A 198 15.49 -21.37 -40.85
CA GLN A 198 15.83 -22.15 -42.06
C GLN A 198 17.03 -21.59 -42.84
N LYS A 199 17.25 -20.27 -42.82
CA LYS A 199 18.45 -19.65 -43.41
C LYS A 199 19.70 -19.92 -42.57
N SER A 200 19.62 -19.92 -41.24
CA SER A 200 20.76 -20.25 -40.38
C SER A 200 21.15 -21.73 -40.45
N SER A 201 20.18 -22.66 -40.56
CA SER A 201 20.50 -24.09 -40.72
C SER A 201 21.11 -24.43 -42.09
N LYS A 202 20.64 -23.80 -43.17
CA LYS A 202 21.24 -23.94 -44.52
C LYS A 202 22.65 -23.37 -44.62
N ASN A 203 22.98 -22.33 -43.85
CA ASN A 203 24.33 -21.73 -43.86
C ASN A 203 25.35 -22.57 -43.08
N ASN A 204 24.94 -23.27 -42.02
CA ASN A 204 25.83 -24.18 -41.29
C ASN A 204 26.15 -25.45 -42.10
N ASN A 205 25.22 -25.97 -42.90
CA ASN A 205 25.47 -27.12 -43.78
C ASN A 205 26.41 -26.81 -44.97
N ARG A 206 26.64 -25.53 -45.30
CA ARG A 206 27.60 -25.13 -46.34
C ARG A 206 29.03 -24.95 -45.81
N LYS A 207 29.21 -24.81 -44.50
CA LYS A 207 30.55 -24.65 -43.88
C LYS A 207 31.25 -25.98 -43.55
N ASN A 208 30.54 -27.11 -43.67
CA ASN A 208 31.08 -28.46 -43.42
C ASN A 208 31.33 -29.24 -44.73
N ARG A 209 31.43 -28.56 -45.87
CA ARG A 209 31.82 -29.13 -47.17
C ARG A 209 33.11 -28.47 -47.63
N THR A 210 34.21 -28.88 -47.02
CA THR A 210 35.60 -28.73 -47.47
C THR A 210 36.36 -29.89 -46.84
#